data_AF-A0A8X8KHL9-F1
#
_entry.id   AF-A0A8X8KHL9-F1
#
_cell.length_a   1.000
_cell.length_b   1.000
_cell.length_c   1.000
_cell.angle_alpha   90.00
_cell.angle_beta   90.00
_cell.angle_gamma   90.00
#
_symmetry.space_group_name_H-M   'P 1'
#
loop_
_entity.id
_entity.type
_entity.pdbx_description
1 polymer ?
#
loop_
_entity_poly.entity_id
_entity_poly.type
_entity_poly.pdbx_seq_one_letter_code
_entity_poly.pdbx_strand_id
1 'polypeptide(L)'
;MNLQYFKRRSQCDYCHTSLKWFDTIPLLSFIFLKGHSRCCSNPLKRSYIIGEILSFLIVPYLIFIDIHINYSLFILTCLMLITMSLTDIQTLTINSNLILVFFFVGIYISSLHLISFIFIFFLLHTFFLLNSKSIGYGDILLLSILSIFYTYEFILHLILLTCAIGLMFYIILFRFKIRKIPLIPFISISYILLINFSNNIM
;
A
#
# COMPACT_ATOMS: atom_id res chain seq x y z
N MET A 1 -4.08 26.64 -16.22
CA MET A 1 -3.73 25.87 -15.00
C MET A 1 -3.63 26.83 -13.82
N ASN A 2 -4.54 26.75 -12.84
CA ASN A 2 -4.50 27.61 -11.66
C ASN A 2 -3.34 27.19 -10.74
N LEU A 3 -2.23 27.93 -10.78
CA LEU A 3 -1.01 27.72 -9.98
C LEU A 3 -1.20 27.95 -8.46
N GLN A 4 -2.42 28.23 -8.00
CA GLN A 4 -2.75 28.38 -6.59
C GLN A 4 -2.57 27.09 -5.77
N TYR A 5 -2.59 25.91 -6.41
CA TYR A 5 -2.42 24.63 -5.71
C TYR A 5 -1.05 24.53 -5.01
N PHE A 6 0.03 25.02 -5.65
CA PHE A 6 1.38 24.97 -5.08
C PHE A 6 1.61 25.95 -3.91
N LYS A 7 0.75 26.96 -3.73
CA LYS A 7 0.81 27.90 -2.61
C LYS A 7 -0.09 27.51 -1.43
N ARG A 8 -0.90 26.46 -1.56
CA ARG A 8 -1.86 26.07 -0.52
C ARG A 8 -1.14 25.33 0.60
N ARG A 9 -1.17 25.91 1.81
CA ARG A 9 -0.67 25.25 3.02
C ARG A 9 -1.63 24.16 3.47
N SER A 10 -1.13 23.14 4.17
CA SER A 10 -1.95 22.12 4.80
C SER A 10 -2.95 22.78 5.76
N GLN A 11 -4.22 22.42 5.64
CA GLN A 11 -5.31 22.93 6.46
C GLN A 11 -5.87 21.80 7.30
N CYS A 12 -6.31 22.13 8.51
CA CYS A 12 -7.01 21.14 9.34
C CYS A 12 -8.36 20.76 8.70
N ASP A 13 -8.66 19.47 8.61
CA ASP A 13 -9.91 18.96 8.03
C ASP A 13 -11.18 19.42 8.77
N TYR A 14 -11.04 19.78 10.06
CA TYR A 14 -12.17 20.16 10.92
C TYR A 14 -12.41 21.66 11.02
N CYS A 15 -11.34 22.44 11.19
CA CYS A 15 -11.45 23.88 11.43
C CYS A 15 -10.86 24.75 10.30
N HIS A 16 -10.30 24.12 9.25
CA HIS A 16 -9.71 24.77 8.08
C HIS A 16 -8.61 25.80 8.36
N THR A 17 -8.13 25.87 9.60
CA THR A 17 -6.99 26.70 9.97
C THR A 17 -5.71 26.12 9.34
N SER A 18 -4.79 27.01 8.96
CA SER A 18 -3.50 26.62 8.40
C SER A 18 -2.63 25.96 9.46
N LEU A 19 -2.17 24.74 9.19
CA LEU A 19 -1.30 23.98 10.08
C LEU A 19 0.15 24.47 9.96
N LYS A 20 0.89 24.42 11.08
CA LYS A 20 2.35 24.59 11.04
C LYS A 20 2.99 23.32 10.50
N TRP A 21 4.19 23.42 9.95
CA TRP A 21 4.90 22.30 9.35
C TRP A 21 5.23 21.16 10.34
N PHE A 22 5.41 21.45 11.63
CA PHE A 22 5.56 20.39 12.63
C PHE A 22 4.22 19.68 12.93
N ASP A 23 3.09 20.37 12.74
CA ASP A 23 1.75 19.80 12.95
C ASP A 23 1.32 18.90 11.77
N THR A 24 2.10 18.85 10.68
CA THR A 24 1.87 17.93 9.56
C THR A 24 2.52 16.57 9.73
N ILE A 25 3.28 16.33 10.81
CA ILE A 25 3.87 15.03 11.13
C ILE A 25 3.02 14.38 12.24
N PRO A 26 2.05 13.50 11.90
CA PRO A 26 1.14 12.86 12.84
C PRO A 26 1.79 12.33 14.12
N LEU A 27 2.95 11.68 14.09
CA LEU A 27 3.60 11.09 15.25
C LEU A 27 4.12 12.14 16.22
N LEU A 28 4.89 13.12 15.73
CA LEU A 28 5.39 14.20 16.57
C LEU A 28 4.22 15.00 17.14
N SER A 29 3.29 15.40 16.29
CA SER A 29 2.11 16.15 16.71
C SER A 29 1.24 15.37 17.70
N PHE A 30 1.05 14.06 17.53
CA PHE A 30 0.29 13.22 18.45
C PHE A 30 0.94 13.13 19.83
N ILE A 31 2.26 12.93 19.89
CA ILE A 31 3.02 12.86 21.16
C ILE A 31 2.96 14.20 21.89
N PHE A 32 3.22 15.32 21.20
CA PHE A 32 3.23 16.64 21.82
C PHE A 32 1.83 17.16 22.18
N LEU A 33 0.81 16.82 21.40
CA LEU A 33 -0.56 17.33 21.57
C LEU A 33 -1.49 16.31 22.25
N LYS A 34 -0.95 15.23 22.83
CA LYS A 34 -1.70 14.16 23.52
C LYS A 34 -2.88 13.64 22.69
N GLY A 35 -2.64 13.43 21.40
CA GLY A 35 -3.60 12.86 20.46
C GLY A 35 -4.74 13.76 19.99
N HIS A 36 -4.67 15.07 20.26
CA HIS A 36 -5.63 16.04 19.76
C HIS A 36 -4.97 17.05 18.82
N SER A 37 -5.73 17.55 17.86
CA SER A 37 -5.27 18.63 16.99
C SER A 37 -5.09 19.92 17.78
N ARG A 38 -4.02 20.67 17.50
CA ARG A 38 -3.70 21.92 18.21
C ARG A 38 -4.77 23.00 18.04
N CYS A 39 -5.47 22.97 16.91
CA CYS A 39 -6.32 24.08 16.45
C CYS A 39 -7.75 23.96 16.99
N CYS A 40 -8.31 22.75 16.98
CA CYS A 40 -9.70 22.50 17.36
C CYS A 40 -9.86 21.39 18.40
N SER A 41 -8.76 20.90 18.97
CA SER A 41 -8.74 19.81 19.96
C SER A 41 -9.48 18.55 19.52
N ASN A 42 -9.68 18.34 18.22
CA ASN A 42 -10.31 17.13 17.71
C ASN A 42 -9.30 15.98 17.64
N PRO A 43 -9.71 14.73 17.91
CA PRO A 43 -8.79 13.59 17.92
C PRO A 43 -8.21 13.31 16.53
N LEU A 44 -6.91 13.03 16.47
CA LEU A 44 -6.26 12.63 15.22
C LEU A 44 -6.66 11.19 14.84
N LYS A 45 -6.86 10.94 13.54
CA LYS A 45 -7.16 9.58 13.04
C LYS A 45 -5.97 8.66 13.32
N ARG A 46 -6.23 7.54 14.02
CA ARG A 46 -5.20 6.55 14.40
C ARG A 46 -4.51 5.88 13.21
N SER A 47 -5.17 5.83 12.05
CA SER A 47 -4.61 5.26 10.82
C SER A 47 -3.35 5.97 10.34
N TYR A 48 -3.23 7.29 10.54
CA TYR A 48 -2.01 8.02 10.20
C TYR A 48 -0.83 7.64 11.11
N ILE A 49 -1.09 7.49 12.40
CA ILE A 49 -0.08 7.09 13.39
C ILE A 49 0.43 5.69 13.05
N ILE A 50 -0.48 4.75 12.77
CA ILE A 50 -0.12 3.38 12.39
C ILE A 50 0.74 3.39 11.13
N GLY A 51 0.37 4.17 10.11
CA GLY A 51 1.14 4.29 8.88
C GLY A 51 2.56 4.81 9.09
N GLU A 52 2.72 5.85 9.90
CA GLU A 52 4.05 6.40 10.17
C GLU A 52 4.92 5.44 10.98
N ILE A 53 4.37 4.77 12.00
CA ILE A 53 5.11 3.76 12.78
C ILE A 53 5.57 2.63 11.86
N LEU A 54 4.66 2.10 11.04
CA LEU A 54 4.99 1.03 10.08
C LEU A 54 6.05 1.49 9.09
N SER A 55 5.96 2.72 8.57
CA SER A 55 6.95 3.26 7.65
C SER A 55 8.35 3.38 8.26
N PHE A 56 8.42 3.79 9.53
CA PHE A 56 9.68 3.92 10.26
C PHE A 56 10.31 2.56 10.57
N LEU A 57 9.49 1.53 10.80
CA LEU A 57 9.95 0.17 11.10
C LEU A 57 10.54 -0.57 9.90
N ILE A 58 10.29 -0.15 8.66
CA ILE A 58 10.83 -0.82 7.46
C ILE A 58 12.36 -0.77 7.42
N VAL A 59 12.96 0.36 7.78
CA VAL A 59 14.42 0.54 7.73
C VAL A 59 15.16 -0.37 8.72
N PRO A 60 14.82 -0.42 10.02
CA PRO A 60 15.47 -1.34 10.94
C PRO A 60 15.16 -2.81 10.61
N TYR A 61 14.00 -3.10 10.02
CA TYR A 61 13.64 -4.45 9.57
C TYR A 61 14.64 -5.02 8.56
N LEU A 62 15.20 -4.18 7.68
CA LEU A 62 16.25 -4.57 6.73
C LEU A 62 17.55 -5.06 7.39
N ILE A 63 17.83 -4.67 8.63
CA ILE A 63 19.04 -5.12 9.35
C ILE A 63 18.94 -6.60 9.73
N PHE A 64 17.72 -7.11 9.89
CA PHE A 64 17.47 -8.46 10.38
C PHE A 64 17.20 -9.48 9.27
N ILE A 65 17.17 -9.05 8.00
CA ILE A 65 16.77 -9.90 6.87
C ILE A 65 17.76 -9.76 5.74
N ASP A 66 18.28 -10.89 5.30
CA ASP A 66 18.97 -11.00 4.04
C ASP A 66 17.94 -11.04 2.92
N ILE A 67 17.93 -10.05 2.04
CA ILE A 67 16.99 -9.94 0.92
C ILE A 67 17.79 -9.98 -0.38
N HIS A 68 17.41 -10.86 -1.32
CA HIS A 68 18.05 -10.96 -2.65
C HIS A 68 17.60 -9.87 -3.64
N ILE A 69 16.57 -9.11 -3.29
CA ILE A 69 16.04 -7.98 -4.06
C ILE A 69 16.77 -6.69 -3.66
N ASN A 70 16.86 -5.75 -4.59
CA ASN A 70 17.38 -4.41 -4.32
C ASN A 70 16.62 -3.76 -3.15
N TYR A 71 17.34 -3.40 -2.07
CA TYR A 71 16.77 -2.78 -0.86
C TYR A 71 15.93 -1.54 -1.16
N SER A 72 16.33 -0.74 -2.14
CA SER A 72 15.60 0.46 -2.52
C SER A 72 14.23 0.14 -3.16
N LEU A 73 14.15 -0.92 -3.96
CA LEU A 73 12.88 -1.43 -4.49
C LEU A 73 12.00 -1.97 -3.36
N PHE A 74 12.57 -2.74 -2.43
CA PHE A 74 11.85 -3.26 -1.27
C PHE A 74 11.20 -2.13 -0.44
N ILE A 75 11.99 -1.13 -0.06
CA ILE A 75 11.50 0.02 0.71
C ILE A 75 10.38 0.73 -0.05
N LEU A 76 10.59 1.00 -1.34
CA LEU A 76 9.58 1.63 -2.20
C LEU A 76 8.27 0.83 -2.19
N THR A 77 8.34 -0.49 -2.41
CA THR A 77 7.16 -1.34 -2.43
C THR A 77 6.45 -1.40 -1.08
N CYS A 78 7.19 -1.50 0.03
CA CYS A 78 6.59 -1.50 1.36
C CYS A 78 5.86 -0.18 1.64
N LEU A 79 6.49 0.97 1.38
CA LEU A 79 5.88 2.27 1.57
C LEU A 79 4.62 2.45 0.71
N MET A 80 4.66 2.03 -0.55
CA MET A 80 3.50 2.08 -1.43
C MET A 80 2.38 1.14 -0.98
N LEU A 81 2.69 -0.09 -0.57
CA LEU A 81 1.69 -1.03 -0.08
C LEU A 81 1.07 -0.60 1.26
N ILE A 82 1.85 -0.01 2.16
CA ILE A 82 1.36 0.54 3.43
C ILE A 82 0.44 1.73 3.19
N THR A 83 0.85 2.67 2.33
CA THR A 83 0.00 3.84 2.01
C THR A 83 -1.31 3.42 1.35
N MET A 84 -1.23 2.51 0.37
CA MET A 84 -2.41 1.99 -0.33
C MET A 84 -3.31 1.15 0.58
N SER A 85 -2.76 0.33 1.48
CA SER A 85 -3.56 -0.47 2.41
C SER A 85 -4.35 0.41 3.39
N LEU A 86 -3.74 1.49 3.89
CA LEU A 86 -4.44 2.44 4.75
C LEU A 86 -5.57 3.19 4.04
N THR A 87 -5.38 3.55 2.77
CA THR A 87 -6.45 4.16 1.97
C THR A 87 -7.55 3.16 1.62
N ASP A 88 -7.19 1.91 1.35
CA ASP A 88 -8.12 0.84 1.00
C ASP A 88 -9.01 0.48 2.20
N ILE A 89 -8.45 0.38 3.41
CA ILE A 89 -9.22 0.16 4.64
C ILE A 89 -10.25 1.28 4.88
N GLN A 90 -9.92 2.52 4.55
CA GLN A 90 -10.79 3.67 4.82
C GLN A 90 -11.85 3.89 3.74
N THR A 91 -11.49 3.70 2.48
CA THR A 91 -12.31 4.15 1.34
C THR A 91 -12.68 3.05 0.36
N LEU A 92 -12.05 1.88 0.43
CA LEU A 92 -12.16 0.81 -0.56
C LEU A 92 -11.89 1.28 -2.00
N THR A 93 -11.04 2.31 -2.14
CA THR A 93 -10.67 2.90 -3.42
C THR A 93 -9.16 3.03 -3.52
N ILE A 94 -8.66 2.90 -4.75
CA ILE A 94 -7.23 2.98 -5.05
C ILE A 94 -6.97 4.24 -5.84
N ASN A 95 -6.02 5.06 -5.36
CA ASN A 95 -5.63 6.29 -6.03
C ASN A 95 -4.67 5.98 -7.19
N SER A 96 -5.12 6.17 -8.41
CA SER A 96 -4.31 5.93 -9.62
C SER A 96 -3.02 6.74 -9.65
N ASN A 97 -3.00 7.94 -9.06
CA ASN A 97 -1.79 8.77 -9.00
C ASN A 97 -0.67 8.10 -8.19
N LEU A 98 -1.01 7.43 -7.08
CA LEU A 98 -0.04 6.72 -6.27
C LEU A 98 0.57 5.54 -7.03
N ILE A 99 -0.24 4.82 -7.79
CA ILE A 99 0.25 3.75 -8.65
C ILE A 99 1.22 4.27 -9.72
N LEU A 100 0.86 5.39 -10.36
CA LEU A 100 1.69 6.00 -11.39
C LEU A 100 3.03 6.48 -10.83
N VAL A 101 3.04 7.08 -9.63
CA VAL A 101 4.28 7.43 -8.92
C VAL A 101 5.13 6.18 -8.67
N PHE A 102 4.52 5.09 -8.19
CA PHE A 102 5.23 3.83 -7.96
C PHE A 102 5.88 3.28 -9.25
N PHE A 103 5.14 3.30 -10.36
CA PHE A 103 5.64 2.85 -11.65
C PHE A 103 6.87 3.65 -12.11
N PHE A 104 6.79 4.98 -12.13
CA PHE A 104 7.91 5.82 -12.59
C PHE A 104 9.14 5.72 -11.68
N VAL A 105 8.94 5.72 -10.36
CA VAL A 105 10.05 5.60 -9.41
C VAL A 105 10.68 4.21 -9.47
N GLY A 106 9.86 3.15 -9.60
CA GLY A 106 10.35 1.77 -9.68
C GLY A 106 11.19 1.51 -10.93
N ILE A 107 10.83 2.09 -12.10
CA ILE A 107 11.61 1.96 -13.34
C ILE A 107 13.02 2.52 -13.18
N TYR A 108 13.17 3.62 -12.42
CA TYR A 108 14.47 4.24 -12.21
C TYR A 108 15.38 3.39 -11.29
N ILE A 109 14.78 2.62 -10.38
CA ILE A 109 15.48 1.95 -9.29
C ILE A 109 15.82 0.49 -9.61
N SER A 110 15.00 -0.18 -10.40
CA SER A 110 15.06 -1.64 -10.56
C SER A 110 15.05 -2.11 -12.00
N SER A 111 15.56 -3.32 -12.22
CA SER A 111 15.46 -4.03 -13.49
C SER A 111 14.00 -4.39 -13.81
N LEU A 112 13.66 -4.38 -15.09
CA LEU A 112 12.30 -4.64 -15.57
C LEU A 112 12.16 -6.10 -16.02
N HIS A 113 11.14 -6.78 -15.53
CA HIS A 113 10.73 -8.12 -15.94
C HIS A 113 9.55 -8.03 -16.93
N LEU A 114 9.80 -7.54 -18.15
CA LEU A 114 8.75 -7.31 -19.18
C LEU A 114 7.93 -8.57 -19.51
N ILE A 115 8.57 -9.75 -19.54
CA ILE A 115 7.88 -11.02 -19.79
C ILE A 115 6.91 -11.33 -18.64
N SER A 116 7.35 -11.11 -17.40
CA SER A 116 6.51 -11.31 -16.22
C SER A 116 5.31 -10.37 -16.23
N PHE A 117 5.54 -9.10 -16.60
CA PHE A 117 4.49 -8.11 -16.77
C PHE A 117 3.45 -8.53 -17.80
N ILE A 118 3.87 -8.86 -19.02
CA ILE A 118 2.94 -9.21 -20.10
C ILE A 118 2.12 -10.44 -19.69
N PHE A 119 2.77 -11.47 -19.16
CA PHE A 119 2.10 -12.70 -18.73
C PHE A 119 1.03 -12.43 -17.66
N ILE A 120 1.39 -11.71 -16.59
CA ILE A 120 0.47 -11.43 -15.49
C ILE A 120 -0.61 -10.43 -15.89
N PHE A 121 -0.27 -9.43 -16.70
CA PHE A 121 -1.23 -8.45 -17.22
C PHE A 121 -2.34 -9.15 -17.99
N PHE A 122 -2.01 -10.02 -18.94
CA PHE A 122 -3.01 -10.78 -19.70
C PHE A 122 -3.78 -11.76 -18.81
N LEU A 123 -3.10 -12.48 -17.91
CA LEU A 123 -3.75 -13.43 -17.00
C LEU A 123 -4.80 -12.72 -16.11
N LEU A 124 -4.45 -11.59 -15.50
CA LEU A 124 -5.37 -10.87 -14.62
C LEU A 124 -6.48 -10.13 -15.39
N HIS A 125 -6.19 -9.56 -16.56
CA HIS A 125 -7.22 -8.87 -17.36
C HIS A 125 -8.21 -9.84 -18.01
N THR A 126 -7.75 -11.01 -18.46
CA THR A 126 -8.66 -12.06 -18.96
C THR A 126 -9.57 -12.56 -17.83
N PHE A 127 -9.01 -12.79 -16.63
CA PHE A 127 -9.80 -13.11 -15.45
C PHE A 127 -10.82 -12.01 -15.10
N PHE A 128 -10.43 -10.74 -15.20
CA PHE A 128 -11.34 -9.61 -14.96
C PHE A 128 -12.49 -9.55 -15.96
N LEU A 129 -12.24 -9.80 -17.24
CA LEU A 129 -13.29 -9.79 -18.26
C LEU A 129 -14.32 -10.90 -18.00
N LEU A 130 -13.88 -12.05 -17.52
CA LEU A 130 -14.74 -13.17 -17.12
C LEU A 130 -15.52 -12.85 -15.82
N ASN A 131 -14.87 -12.19 -14.85
CA ASN A 131 -15.37 -12.03 -13.48
C ASN A 131 -15.35 -10.58 -12.97
N SER A 132 -15.80 -9.63 -13.79
CA SER A 132 -15.71 -8.18 -13.52
C SER A 132 -16.42 -7.70 -12.25
N LYS A 133 -17.37 -8.50 -11.73
CA LYS A 133 -18.11 -8.20 -10.49
C LYS A 133 -17.38 -8.61 -9.21
N SER A 134 -16.37 -9.47 -9.31
CA SER A 134 -15.75 -10.12 -8.16
C SER A 134 -14.53 -9.38 -7.61
N ILE A 135 -13.79 -8.65 -8.44
CA ILE A 135 -12.49 -8.07 -8.07
C ILE A 135 -12.41 -6.60 -8.49
N GLY A 136 -11.73 -5.78 -7.69
CA GLY A 136 -11.52 -4.38 -8.02
C GLY A 136 -10.53 -4.23 -9.17
N TYR A 137 -10.84 -3.37 -10.15
CA TYR A 137 -9.90 -3.08 -11.24
C TYR A 137 -8.58 -2.49 -10.73
N GLY A 138 -8.63 -1.73 -9.63
CA GLY A 138 -7.43 -1.18 -9.01
C GLY A 138 -6.48 -2.25 -8.46
N ASP A 139 -7.01 -3.38 -7.96
CA ASP A 139 -6.20 -4.50 -7.46
C ASP A 139 -5.44 -5.18 -8.60
N ILE A 140 -6.13 -5.39 -9.73
CA ILE A 140 -5.53 -5.91 -10.97
C ILE A 140 -4.43 -4.99 -11.47
N LEU A 141 -4.68 -3.69 -11.48
CA LEU A 141 -3.72 -2.70 -11.95
C LEU A 141 -2.49 -2.67 -11.03
N LEU A 142 -2.67 -2.72 -9.71
CA LEU A 142 -1.59 -2.80 -8.72
C LEU A 142 -0.74 -4.08 -8.91
N LEU A 143 -1.37 -5.25 -9.01
CA LEU A 143 -0.67 -6.52 -9.20
C LEU A 143 0.07 -6.58 -10.54
N SER A 144 -0.52 -6.02 -11.60
CA SER A 144 0.14 -5.92 -12.89
C SER A 144 1.40 -5.04 -12.81
N ILE A 145 1.36 -3.91 -12.12
CA ILE A 145 2.55 -3.04 -12.03
C ILE A 145 3.62 -3.64 -11.11
N LEU A 146 3.23 -4.35 -10.04
CA LEU A 146 4.20 -5.13 -9.26
C LEU A 146 4.94 -6.15 -10.12
N SER A 147 4.26 -6.82 -11.07
CA SER A 147 4.89 -7.81 -11.94
C SER A 147 5.92 -7.26 -12.94
N ILE A 148 6.05 -5.93 -13.04
CA ILE A 148 7.14 -5.30 -13.78
C ILE A 148 8.46 -5.41 -13.02
N PHE A 149 8.41 -5.39 -11.70
CA PHE A 149 9.59 -5.33 -10.83
C PHE A 149 9.93 -6.68 -10.17
N TYR A 150 9.00 -7.63 -10.19
CA TYR A 150 9.18 -8.98 -9.63
C TYR A 150 8.97 -10.04 -10.70
N THR A 151 9.56 -11.22 -10.50
CA THR A 151 9.36 -12.37 -11.38
C THR A 151 7.91 -12.86 -11.34
N TYR A 152 7.46 -13.50 -12.43
CA TYR A 152 6.09 -14.02 -12.50
C TYR A 152 5.81 -15.06 -11.40
N GLU A 153 6.81 -15.88 -11.04
CA GLU A 153 6.70 -16.86 -9.97
C GLU A 153 6.41 -16.18 -8.64
N PHE A 154 7.16 -15.13 -8.29
CA PHE A 154 6.94 -14.38 -7.05
C PHE A 154 5.52 -13.81 -7.00
N ILE A 155 5.03 -13.21 -8.09
CA ILE A 155 3.68 -12.63 -8.11
C ILE A 155 2.58 -13.69 -8.08
N LEU A 156 2.77 -14.86 -8.70
CA LEU A 156 1.81 -15.96 -8.57
C LEU A 156 1.70 -16.46 -7.13
N HIS A 157 2.84 -16.65 -6.45
CA HIS A 157 2.85 -16.99 -5.03
C HIS A 157 2.20 -15.89 -4.19
N LEU A 158 2.44 -14.62 -4.54
CA LEU A 158 1.81 -13.47 -3.91
C LEU A 158 0.29 -13.54 -4.04
N ILE A 159 -0.23 -13.70 -5.25
CA ILE A 159 -1.67 -13.82 -5.50
C ILE A 159 -2.25 -14.98 -4.69
N LEU A 160 -1.61 -16.15 -4.71
CA LEU A 160 -2.07 -17.32 -3.97
C LEU A 160 -2.17 -17.05 -2.47
N LEU A 161 -1.12 -16.48 -1.88
CA LEU A 161 -1.05 -16.21 -0.44
C LEU A 161 -2.03 -15.09 -0.04
N THR A 162 -2.24 -14.09 -0.90
CA THR A 162 -3.27 -13.05 -0.68
C THR A 162 -4.67 -13.63 -0.67
N CYS A 163 -4.99 -14.52 -1.60
CA CYS A 163 -6.28 -15.20 -1.63
C CYS A 163 -6.47 -16.09 -0.39
N ALA A 164 -5.43 -16.80 0.05
CA ALA A 164 -5.49 -17.64 1.25
C ALA A 164 -5.76 -16.83 2.52
N ILE A 165 -5.00 -15.76 2.76
CA ILE A 165 -5.20 -14.87 3.92
C ILE A 165 -6.54 -14.16 3.82
N GLY A 166 -6.89 -13.63 2.65
CA GLY A 166 -8.17 -12.93 2.42
C GLY A 166 -9.38 -13.84 2.66
N LEU A 167 -9.31 -15.10 2.25
CA LEU A 167 -10.38 -16.08 2.49
C LEU A 167 -10.52 -16.44 3.97
N MET A 168 -9.40 -16.63 4.69
CA MET A 168 -9.43 -16.81 6.15
C MET A 168 -10.14 -15.65 6.85
N PHE A 169 -9.76 -14.41 6.50
CA PHE A 169 -10.39 -13.22 7.07
C PHE A 169 -11.86 -13.06 6.65
N TYR A 170 -12.20 -13.41 5.40
CA TYR A 170 -13.58 -13.38 4.92
C TYR A 170 -14.49 -14.30 5.72
N ILE A 171 -14.06 -15.52 6.02
CA ILE A 171 -14.84 -16.47 6.83
C ILE A 171 -15.10 -15.91 8.24
N ILE A 172 -14.10 -15.26 8.84
CA ILE A 172 -14.23 -14.65 10.16
C ILE A 172 -15.22 -13.46 10.10
N LEU A 173 -15.06 -12.58 9.12
CA LEU A 173 -15.88 -11.38 8.93
C LEU A 173 -17.31 -11.67 8.44
N PHE A 174 -17.52 -12.82 7.80
CA PHE A 174 -18.83 -13.29 7.39
C PHE A 174 -19.78 -13.40 8.60
N ARG A 175 -19.25 -13.77 9.77
CA ARG A 175 -20.00 -13.80 11.03
C ARG A 175 -20.55 -12.43 11.44
N PHE A 176 -19.88 -11.36 11.04
CA PHE A 176 -20.21 -9.97 11.37
C PHE A 176 -21.00 -9.25 10.26
N LYS A 177 -21.47 -9.97 9.23
CA LYS A 177 -22.24 -9.42 8.08
C LYS A 177 -21.51 -8.34 7.27
N ILE A 178 -20.18 -8.27 7.37
CA ILE A 178 -19.36 -7.35 6.57
C ILE A 178 -19.15 -7.97 5.19
N ARG A 179 -19.62 -7.31 4.13
CA ARG A 179 -19.66 -7.87 2.76
C ARG A 179 -18.50 -7.45 1.85
N LYS A 180 -17.76 -6.41 2.22
CA LYS A 180 -16.63 -5.90 1.42
C LYS A 180 -15.40 -5.87 2.29
N ILE A 181 -14.28 -6.35 1.75
CA ILE A 181 -13.02 -6.45 2.46
C ILE A 181 -11.95 -5.77 1.61
N PRO A 182 -11.10 -4.90 2.21
CA PRO A 182 -9.97 -4.31 1.51
C PRO A 182 -8.94 -5.38 1.18
N LEU A 183 -8.52 -5.49 -0.08
CA LEU A 183 -7.61 -6.54 -0.55
C LEU A 183 -6.14 -6.17 -0.31
N ILE A 184 -5.79 -4.89 -0.44
CA ILE A 184 -4.41 -4.41 -0.40
C ILE A 184 -3.70 -4.70 0.94
N PRO A 185 -4.36 -4.61 2.12
CA PRO A 185 -3.75 -5.05 3.37
C PRO A 185 -3.25 -6.49 3.30
N PHE A 186 -3.99 -7.40 2.65
CA PHE A 186 -3.54 -8.78 2.47
C PHE A 186 -2.40 -8.88 1.48
N ILE A 187 -2.41 -8.10 0.38
CA ILE A 187 -1.26 -7.95 -0.54
C ILE A 187 0.01 -7.55 0.23
N SER A 188 -0.10 -6.57 1.12
CA SER A 188 1.03 -6.09 1.92
C SER A 188 1.59 -7.14 2.89
N ILE A 189 0.71 -7.89 3.56
CA ILE A 189 1.11 -8.96 4.48
C ILE A 189 1.76 -10.10 3.69
N SER A 190 1.13 -10.51 2.58
CA SER A 190 1.65 -11.58 1.73
C SER A 190 3.03 -11.27 1.17
N TYR A 191 3.24 -10.02 0.75
CA TYR A 191 4.52 -9.56 0.24
C TYR A 191 5.65 -9.69 1.30
N ILE A 192 5.41 -9.22 2.52
CA ILE A 192 6.38 -9.31 3.62
C ILE A 192 6.70 -10.77 3.96
N LEU A 193 5.67 -11.62 4.04
CA LEU A 193 5.85 -13.05 4.30
C LEU A 193 6.69 -13.71 3.20
N LEU A 194 6.34 -13.48 1.93
CA LEU A 194 7.04 -14.11 0.81
C LEU A 194 8.49 -13.68 0.70
N ILE A 195 8.81 -12.42 0.98
CA ILE A 195 10.21 -11.97 0.94
C ILE A 195 11.05 -12.67 1.99
N ASN A 196 10.51 -12.91 3.18
CA ASN A 196 11.21 -13.67 4.21
C ASN A 196 11.45 -15.13 3.79
N PHE A 197 10.54 -15.72 3.01
CA PHE A 197 10.67 -17.09 2.50
C PHE A 197 11.46 -17.20 1.20
N SER A 198 11.61 -16.11 0.43
CA SER A 198 12.25 -16.13 -0.89
C SER A 198 13.73 -16.51 -0.86
N ASN A 199 14.37 -16.43 0.32
CA ASN A 199 15.72 -16.96 0.53
C ASN A 199 15.83 -18.48 0.31
N ASN A 200 14.71 -19.20 0.28
CA ASN A 200 14.66 -20.64 0.02
C ASN A 200 14.10 -21.01 -1.37
N ILE A 201 13.61 -20.04 -2.17
CA ILE A 201 12.80 -20.31 -3.39
C ILE A 201 13.52 -19.86 -4.67
N MET A 202 14.56 -19.02 -4.58
CA MET A 202 15.42 -18.65 -5.72
C MET A 202 16.74 -19.41 -5.72
#